data_AF-A0AAF0D182-F1
#
_entry.id   AF-A0AAF0D182-F1
#
_cell.length_a   1.000
_cell.length_b   1.000
_cell.length_c   1.000
_cell.angle_alpha   90.00
_cell.angle_beta   90.00
_cell.angle_gamma   90.00
#
_symmetry.space_group_name_H-M   'P 1'
#
loop_
_entity.id
_entity.type
_entity.pdbx_description
1 polymer ?
#
loop_
_entity_poly.entity_id
_entity_poly.type
_entity_poly.pdbx_seq_one_letter_code
_entity_poly.pdbx_strand_id
1 'polypeptide(L)'
;MFDHYNSVVKHVKPAKYLACKKIMQPDKTIGDLQDTLLLHEKLAAEFPRVYNKLLEKSDNSVSKDFNGVNYLEIKKIIVEKMLEKCILCERRCGVNRLKDNIGFCGVNKTARVSSYFLHMGEESQLIPSGTVFFSGCTFRCAYNTCL
;
A
#
# COMPACT_ATOMS: atom_id res chain seq x y z
N MET A 1 7.15 4.82 -19.62
CA MET A 1 7.12 4.31 -18.23
C MET A 1 8.51 4.34 -17.59
N PHE A 2 9.55 3.82 -18.27
CA PHE A 2 10.95 3.86 -17.79
C PHE A 2 11.54 5.25 -17.58
N ASP A 3 11.17 6.24 -18.39
CA ASP A 3 11.73 7.60 -18.30
C ASP A 3 11.51 8.26 -16.94
N HIS A 4 10.31 8.10 -16.35
CA HIS A 4 10.01 8.65 -15.04
C HIS A 4 10.80 7.92 -13.93
N TYR A 5 10.88 6.59 -13.98
CA TYR A 5 11.65 5.81 -13.01
C TYR A 5 13.13 6.21 -13.03
N ASN A 6 13.74 6.27 -14.21
CA ASN A 6 15.13 6.70 -14.38
C ASN A 6 15.34 8.14 -13.90
N SER A 7 14.38 9.04 -14.15
CA SER A 7 14.44 10.42 -13.66
C SER A 7 14.42 10.49 -12.13
N VAL A 8 13.66 9.61 -11.46
CA VAL A 8 13.63 9.55 -9.99
C VAL A 8 14.94 8.99 -9.44
N VAL A 9 15.48 7.93 -10.05
CA VAL A 9 16.79 7.34 -9.67
C VAL A 9 17.93 8.35 -9.83
N LYS A 10 17.89 9.16 -10.90
CA LYS A 10 18.87 10.23 -11.14
C LYS A 10 18.60 11.51 -10.32
N HIS A 11 17.64 11.48 -9.41
CA HIS A 11 17.21 12.64 -8.59
C HIS A 11 16.75 13.87 -9.40
N VAL A 12 16.38 13.68 -10.67
CA VAL A 12 15.85 14.74 -11.55
C VAL A 12 14.38 15.02 -11.27
N LYS A 13 13.59 13.99 -10.93
CA LYS A 13 12.17 14.10 -10.56
C LYS A 13 11.94 13.56 -9.16
N PRO A 14 11.02 14.13 -8.38
CA PRO A 14 10.65 13.60 -7.06
C PRO A 14 9.90 12.28 -7.19
N ALA A 15 10.08 11.39 -6.22
CA ALA A 15 9.31 10.16 -6.14
C ALA A 15 7.84 10.45 -5.79
N LYS A 16 6.89 9.76 -6.46
CA LYS A 16 5.45 10.02 -6.29
C LYS A 16 4.94 9.85 -4.85
N TYR A 17 5.53 8.97 -4.06
CA TYR A 17 5.11 8.78 -2.66
C TYR A 17 5.35 10.04 -1.80
N LEU A 18 6.28 10.93 -2.20
CA LEU A 18 6.50 12.21 -1.54
C LEU A 18 5.29 13.14 -1.71
N ALA A 19 4.67 13.15 -2.90
CA ALA A 19 3.42 13.85 -3.12
C ALA A 19 2.29 13.27 -2.25
N CYS A 20 2.17 11.94 -2.19
CA CYS A 20 1.19 11.26 -1.34
C CYS A 20 1.35 11.62 0.15
N LYS A 21 2.59 11.75 0.65
CA LYS A 21 2.85 12.18 2.03
C LYS A 21 2.47 13.64 2.30
N LYS A 22 2.47 14.50 1.28
CA LYS A 22 2.11 15.93 1.39
C LYS A 22 0.61 16.18 1.21
N ILE A 23 -0.16 15.20 0.72
CA ILE A 23 -1.63 15.27 0.66
C ILE A 23 -2.18 14.94 2.05
N MET A 24 -2.67 15.97 2.73
CA MET A 24 -3.12 15.90 4.12
C MET A 24 -4.63 16.09 4.23
N GLN A 25 -5.25 15.31 5.11
CA GLN A 25 -6.56 15.56 5.66
C GLN A 25 -6.37 16.10 7.10
N PRO A 26 -6.73 17.37 7.38
CA PRO A 26 -6.54 17.96 8.71
C PRO A 26 -7.39 17.28 9.80
N ASP A 27 -8.62 16.88 9.45
CA ASP A 27 -9.52 16.20 10.38
C ASP A 27 -9.07 14.74 10.60
N LYS A 28 -8.87 14.37 11.87
CA LYS A 28 -8.51 13.00 12.27
C LYS A 28 -9.71 12.08 12.42
N THR A 29 -10.92 12.63 12.41
CA THR A 29 -12.16 11.86 12.50
C THR A 29 -12.44 11.21 11.17
N ILE A 30 -12.25 9.89 11.10
CA ILE A 30 -12.49 9.11 9.90
C ILE A 30 -13.76 8.28 10.09
N GLY A 31 -14.73 8.48 9.19
CA GLY A 31 -16.04 7.82 9.18
C GLY A 31 -15.96 6.31 8.91
N ASP A 32 -17.04 5.73 8.42
CA ASP A 32 -17.07 4.29 8.13
C ASP A 32 -16.22 3.91 6.90
N LEU A 33 -16.24 2.65 6.47
CA LEU A 33 -15.45 2.21 5.31
C LEU A 33 -15.84 2.95 4.02
N GLN A 34 -17.12 3.22 3.79
CA GLN A 34 -17.59 3.90 2.59
C GLN A 34 -17.17 5.37 2.60
N ASP A 35 -17.33 6.06 3.73
CA ASP A 35 -16.86 7.43 3.91
C ASP A 35 -15.35 7.53 3.69
N THR A 36 -14.59 6.56 4.20
CA THR A 36 -13.14 6.52 4.06
C THR A 36 -12.71 6.29 2.60
N LEU A 37 -13.43 5.44 1.86
CA LEU A 37 -13.18 5.21 0.43
C LEU A 37 -13.47 6.47 -0.39
N LEU A 38 -14.58 7.16 -0.11
CA LEU A 38 -14.91 8.43 -0.76
C LEU A 38 -13.88 9.51 -0.45
N LEU A 39 -13.42 9.60 0.80
CA LEU A 39 -12.34 10.50 1.20
C LEU A 39 -11.04 10.18 0.43
N HIS A 40 -10.71 8.90 0.28
CA HIS A 40 -9.55 8.47 -0.49
C HIS A 40 -9.63 8.92 -1.95
N GLU A 41 -10.78 8.83 -2.61
CA GLU A 41 -10.95 9.34 -3.98
C GLU A 41 -10.76 10.86 -4.06
N LYS A 42 -11.35 11.60 -3.11
CA LYS A 42 -11.17 13.06 -3.02
C LYS A 42 -9.71 13.46 -2.86
N LEU A 43 -8.98 12.80 -1.96
CA LEU A 43 -7.55 13.07 -1.76
C LEU A 43 -6.70 12.64 -2.97
N ALA A 44 -7.08 11.57 -3.66
CA ALA A 44 -6.40 11.14 -4.88
C ALA A 44 -6.50 12.19 -6.00
N ALA A 45 -7.64 12.91 -6.10
CA ALA A 45 -7.82 13.99 -7.07
C ALA A 45 -6.86 15.17 -6.85
N GLU A 46 -6.34 15.37 -5.64
CA GLU A 46 -5.34 16.41 -5.34
C GLU A 46 -3.93 16.06 -5.83
N PHE A 47 -3.68 14.79 -6.18
CA PHE A 47 -2.35 14.29 -6.53
C PHE A 47 -1.67 15.07 -7.66
N PRO A 48 -2.30 15.34 -8.82
CA PRO A 48 -1.65 16.08 -9.90
C PRO A 48 -1.21 17.48 -9.47
N ARG A 49 -2.05 18.18 -8.70
CA ARG A 49 -1.76 19.53 -8.19
C ARG A 49 -0.55 19.53 -7.27
N VAL A 50 -0.49 18.58 -6.32
CA VAL A 50 0.62 18.48 -5.37
C VAL A 50 1.90 18.02 -6.05
N TYR A 51 1.83 17.04 -6.95
CA TYR A 51 2.99 16.51 -7.65
C TYR A 51 3.61 17.52 -8.61
N ASN A 52 2.81 18.32 -9.32
CA ASN A 52 3.31 19.39 -10.19
C ASN A 52 4.08 20.47 -9.40
N LYS A 53 3.57 20.87 -8.22
CA LYS A 53 4.29 21.80 -7.33
C LYS A 53 5.66 21.25 -6.87
N LEU A 54 5.79 19.94 -6.70
CA LEU A 54 7.08 19.32 -6.35
C LEU A 54 8.05 19.31 -7.52
N LEU A 55 7.54 19.12 -8.74
CA LEU A 55 8.35 19.22 -9.95
C LEU A 55 8.94 20.63 -10.11
N GLU A 56 8.14 21.68 -9.88
CA GLU A 56 8.59 23.08 -9.99
C GLU A 56 9.67 23.44 -8.98
N LYS A 57 9.55 22.95 -7.74
CA LYS A 57 10.47 23.32 -6.65
C LYS A 57 11.70 22.42 -6.54
N SER A 58 11.79 21.33 -7.33
CA SER A 58 12.79 20.26 -7.15
C SER A 58 12.91 19.77 -5.70
N ASP A 59 11.82 19.88 -4.94
CA ASP A 59 11.82 19.71 -3.49
C ASP A 59 11.58 18.25 -3.10
N ASN A 60 12.66 17.57 -2.73
CA ASN A 60 12.64 16.21 -2.21
C ASN A 60 12.42 16.14 -0.68
N SER A 61 12.18 17.27 -0.01
CA SER A 61 11.96 17.27 1.43
C SER A 61 10.65 16.58 1.81
N VAL A 62 10.72 15.75 2.86
CA VAL A 62 9.55 15.15 3.50
C VAL A 62 9.03 16.18 4.51
N SER A 63 7.76 16.59 4.40
CA SER A 63 7.16 17.47 5.41
C SER A 63 7.16 16.75 6.76
N LYS A 64 7.68 17.42 7.79
CA LYS A 64 7.66 16.93 9.18
C LYS A 64 6.41 17.36 9.96
N ASP A 65 5.47 18.05 9.30
CA ASP A 65 4.20 18.42 9.91
C ASP A 65 3.23 17.24 9.88
N PHE A 66 3.03 16.63 11.05
CA PHE A 66 2.14 15.49 11.29
C PHE A 66 0.75 15.93 11.80
N ASN A 67 0.34 17.17 11.55
CA ASN A 67 -0.98 17.67 11.96
C ASN A 67 -2.06 17.20 10.97
N GLY A 68 -2.53 15.96 11.17
CA GLY A 68 -3.61 15.35 10.39
C GLY A 68 -3.27 13.91 10.03
N VAL A 69 -4.00 13.36 9.05
CA VAL A 69 -3.67 12.08 8.42
C VAL A 69 -3.34 12.29 6.94
N ASN A 70 -2.26 11.66 6.47
CA ASN A 70 -1.88 11.76 5.06
C ASN A 70 -2.58 10.71 4.20
N TYR A 71 -2.52 10.88 2.87
CA TYR A 71 -3.15 9.96 1.92
C TYR A 71 -2.71 8.49 2.06
N LEU A 72 -1.47 8.21 2.46
CA LEU A 72 -1.00 6.85 2.69
C LEU A 72 -1.59 6.24 3.98
N GLU A 73 -1.78 7.05 5.01
CA GLU A 73 -2.44 6.64 6.25
C GLU A 73 -3.93 6.34 6.02
N ILE A 74 -4.60 7.11 5.17
CA ILE A 74 -5.98 6.80 4.76
C ILE A 74 -6.07 5.40 4.13
N LYS A 75 -5.11 5.02 3.27
CA LYS A 75 -5.06 3.64 2.72
C LYS A 75 -4.88 2.58 3.80
N LYS A 76 -4.07 2.87 4.83
CA LYS A 76 -3.90 1.98 5.99
C LYS A 76 -5.24 1.81 6.73
N ILE A 77 -5.93 2.91 7.02
CA ILE A 77 -7.23 2.90 7.73
C ILE A 77 -8.28 2.12 6.93
N ILE A 78 -8.32 2.27 5.60
CA ILE A 78 -9.21 1.48 4.73
C ILE A 78 -8.96 -0.02 4.94
N VAL A 79 -7.69 -0.44 4.90
CA VAL A 79 -7.32 -1.84 5.09
C VAL A 79 -7.72 -2.32 6.49
N GLU A 80 -7.43 -1.55 7.54
CA GLU A 80 -7.82 -1.90 8.92
C GLU A 80 -9.34 -2.11 9.06
N LYS A 81 -10.15 -1.21 8.50
CA LYS A 81 -11.62 -1.36 8.45
C LYS A 81 -12.05 -2.59 7.65
N MET A 82 -11.38 -2.86 6.51
CA MET A 82 -11.63 -4.10 5.75
C MET A 82 -11.27 -5.36 6.54
N LEU A 83 -10.33 -5.31 7.50
CA LEU A 83 -9.96 -6.45 8.33
C LEU A 83 -11.01 -6.78 9.40
N GLU A 84 -11.84 -5.82 9.82
CA GLU A 84 -12.93 -6.04 10.80
C GLU A 84 -14.04 -6.96 10.25
N LYS A 85 -14.24 -6.95 8.94
CA LYS A 85 -15.12 -7.86 8.20
C LYS A 85 -14.44 -8.23 6.89
N CYS A 86 -13.56 -9.23 6.94
CA CYS A 86 -12.62 -9.48 5.85
C CYS A 86 -13.28 -9.87 4.52
N ILE A 87 -13.08 -9.02 3.51
CA ILE A 87 -13.52 -9.21 2.13
C ILE A 87 -12.36 -9.37 1.12
N LEU A 88 -11.13 -9.58 1.59
CA LEU A 88 -9.92 -9.58 0.74
C LEU A 88 -9.73 -10.84 -0.11
N CYS A 89 -10.37 -11.96 0.24
CA CYS A 89 -10.37 -13.16 -0.58
C CYS A 89 -11.67 -13.27 -1.38
N GLU A 90 -11.65 -14.02 -2.49
CA GLU A 90 -12.85 -14.27 -3.31
C GLU A 90 -14.02 -14.87 -2.53
N ARG A 91 -13.73 -15.62 -1.46
CA ARG A 91 -14.76 -16.18 -0.57
C ARG A 91 -15.41 -15.15 0.35
N ARG A 92 -14.86 -13.94 0.44
CA ARG A 92 -15.32 -12.82 1.28
C ARG A 92 -15.73 -13.29 2.68
N CYS A 93 -14.82 -14.00 3.35
CA CYS A 93 -15.12 -14.79 4.54
C CYS A 93 -15.74 -14.02 5.72
N GLY A 94 -15.67 -12.70 5.75
CA GLY A 94 -16.36 -11.85 6.74
C GLY A 94 -15.81 -11.93 8.15
N VAL A 95 -14.77 -12.73 8.41
CA VAL A 95 -14.16 -12.84 9.74
C VAL A 95 -13.51 -11.52 10.16
N ASN A 96 -13.56 -11.23 11.45
CA ASN A 96 -12.83 -10.11 12.04
C ASN A 96 -11.39 -10.55 12.35
N ARG A 97 -10.44 -10.16 11.50
CA ARG A 97 -9.02 -10.51 11.68
C ARG A 97 -8.35 -9.73 12.82
N LEU A 98 -8.87 -8.58 13.21
CA LEU A 98 -8.32 -7.79 14.32
C LEU A 98 -8.51 -8.50 15.66
N LYS A 99 -9.57 -9.31 15.77
CA LYS A 99 -9.86 -10.22 16.88
C LYS A 99 -9.26 -11.63 16.71
N ASP A 100 -8.23 -11.76 15.87
CA ASP A 100 -7.48 -13.00 15.63
C ASP A 100 -8.31 -14.17 15.06
N ASN A 101 -9.49 -13.90 14.48
CA ASN A 101 -10.28 -14.92 13.81
C ASN A 101 -9.66 -15.29 12.46
N ILE A 102 -9.65 -16.59 12.17
CA ILE A 102 -9.10 -17.15 10.94
C ILE A 102 -10.23 -17.61 10.03
N GLY A 103 -10.25 -17.08 8.81
CA GLY A 103 -11.20 -17.50 7.77
C GLY A 103 -10.68 -18.69 6.97
N PHE A 104 -11.46 -19.15 5.98
CA PHE A 104 -11.10 -20.29 5.12
C PHE A 104 -9.69 -20.23 4.53
N CYS A 105 -9.21 -19.03 4.20
CA CYS A 105 -7.90 -18.82 3.55
C CYS A 105 -6.70 -18.96 4.50
N GLY A 106 -6.89 -19.17 5.80
CA GLY A 106 -5.80 -19.42 6.76
C GLY A 106 -4.90 -18.22 7.11
N VAL A 107 -5.00 -17.12 6.35
CA VAL A 107 -4.29 -15.85 6.63
C VAL A 107 -4.80 -15.24 7.95
N ASN A 108 -3.97 -14.50 8.68
CA ASN A 108 -4.33 -13.74 9.90
C ASN A 108 -4.07 -12.23 9.68
N LYS A 109 -4.04 -11.40 10.74
CA LYS A 109 -3.71 -9.95 10.62
C LYS A 109 -2.23 -9.67 10.34
N THR A 110 -1.37 -10.67 10.50
CA THR A 110 0.09 -10.56 10.38
C THR A 110 0.58 -11.28 9.11
N ALA A 111 1.25 -10.58 8.21
CA ALA A 111 1.79 -11.23 7.02
C ALA A 111 2.81 -12.32 7.43
N ARG A 112 2.70 -13.52 6.82
CA ARG A 112 3.66 -14.61 7.00
C ARG A 112 4.68 -14.58 5.87
N VAL A 113 5.95 -14.43 6.18
CA VAL A 113 7.04 -14.49 5.20
C VAL A 113 7.48 -15.94 5.05
N SER A 114 7.48 -16.46 3.82
CA SER A 114 7.99 -17.81 3.53
C SER A 114 9.49 -17.81 3.24
N SER A 115 9.98 -16.80 2.52
CA SER A 115 11.40 -16.63 2.22
C SER A 115 11.72 -15.19 1.84
N TYR A 116 12.98 -14.81 1.98
CA TYR A 116 13.51 -13.54 1.52
C TYR A 116 14.95 -13.75 1.02
N PHE A 117 15.29 -13.18 -0.13
CA PHE A 117 16.63 -13.31 -0.72
C PHE A 117 16.87 -12.26 -1.80
N LEU A 118 18.14 -12.14 -2.22
CA LEU A 118 18.53 -11.32 -3.36
C LEU A 118 18.18 -12.08 -4.66
N HIS A 119 17.18 -11.60 -5.38
CA HIS A 119 16.72 -12.23 -6.61
C HIS A 119 17.46 -11.65 -7.82
N MET A 120 18.04 -12.57 -8.60
CA MET A 120 18.80 -12.26 -9.81
C MET A 120 18.04 -12.65 -11.09
N GLY A 121 16.78 -13.07 -10.98
CA GLY A 121 15.96 -13.54 -12.09
C GLY A 121 14.94 -12.53 -12.62
N GLU A 122 14.97 -11.28 -12.14
CA GLU A 122 14.14 -10.19 -12.68
C GLU A 122 14.67 -9.70 -14.05
N GLU A 123 14.00 -8.74 -14.67
CA GLU A 123 14.57 -8.06 -15.84
C GLU A 123 15.88 -7.33 -15.51
N SER A 124 16.75 -7.15 -16.50
CA SER A 124 18.11 -6.60 -16.32
C SER A 124 18.18 -5.27 -15.55
N GLN A 125 17.14 -4.45 -15.61
CA GLN A 125 17.04 -3.15 -14.93
C GLN A 125 16.66 -3.26 -13.45
N LEU A 126 16.23 -4.44 -13.00
CA LEU A 126 15.75 -4.72 -11.65
C LEU A 126 16.68 -5.66 -10.87
N ILE A 127 17.76 -6.14 -11.49
CA ILE A 127 18.76 -7.00 -10.83
C ILE A 127 19.90 -6.15 -10.24
N PRO A 128 20.32 -6.41 -8.98
CA PRO A 128 19.71 -7.33 -8.03
C PRO A 128 18.45 -6.72 -7.37
N SER A 129 17.41 -7.53 -7.16
CA SER A 129 16.22 -7.12 -6.40
C SER A 129 16.17 -7.81 -5.04
N GLY A 130 15.71 -7.08 -4.03
CA GLY A 130 15.32 -7.70 -2.76
C GLY A 130 13.93 -8.29 -2.89
N THR A 131 13.82 -9.61 -2.82
CA THR A 131 12.54 -10.31 -2.95
C THR A 131 12.11 -10.89 -1.61
N VAL A 132 10.85 -10.65 -1.25
CA VAL A 132 10.20 -11.21 -0.06
C VAL A 132 8.95 -11.95 -0.53
N PHE A 133 8.91 -13.26 -0.30
CA PHE A 133 7.74 -14.07 -0.59
C PHE A 133 6.87 -14.22 0.66
N PHE A 134 5.56 -14.00 0.49
CA PHE A 134 4.55 -14.19 1.52
C PHE A 134 3.82 -15.51 1.31
N SER A 135 3.32 -16.10 2.40
CA SER A 135 2.48 -17.31 2.37
C SER A 135 1.02 -17.01 2.70
N GLY A 136 0.13 -17.81 2.11
CA GLY A 136 -1.32 -17.70 2.29
C GLY A 136 -2.06 -17.77 0.95
N CYS A 137 -2.37 -18.98 0.49
CA CYS A 137 -3.16 -19.19 -0.72
C CYS A 137 -4.62 -19.46 -0.36
N THR A 138 -5.55 -18.76 -1.02
CA THR A 138 -7.00 -18.99 -0.90
C THR A 138 -7.46 -20.23 -1.68
N PHE A 139 -6.63 -20.71 -2.62
CA PHE A 139 -6.88 -21.91 -3.42
C PHE A 139 -6.19 -23.13 -2.80
N ARG A 140 -6.96 -24.21 -2.63
CA ARG A 140 -6.44 -25.52 -2.21
C ARG A 140 -6.14 -26.35 -3.47
N CYS A 141 -5.00 -26.09 -4.09
CA CYS A 141 -4.57 -26.83 -5.27
C CYS A 141 -4.15 -28.26 -4.88
N ALA A 142 -4.57 -29.26 -5.66
CA ALA A 142 -4.21 -30.67 -5.43
C ALA A 142 -2.68 -30.93 -5.45
N TYR A 143 -1.92 -30.08 -6.15
CA TYR A 143 -0.48 -30.23 -6.33
C TYR A 143 0.35 -29.37 -5.39
N ASN A 144 -0.27 -28.41 -4.70
CA ASN A 144 0.45 -27.50 -3.83
C ASN A 144 0.32 -27.98 -2.39
N THR A 145 1.15 -28.96 -2.03
CA THR A 145 1.30 -29.49 -0.66
C THR A 145 2.09 -28.51 0.20
N CYS A 146 1.50 -27.34 0.48
CA CYS A 146 1.89 -26.49 1.59
C CYS A 146 0.72 -26.47 2.58
N LEU A 147 0.59 -27.57 3.33
CA LEU A 147 -0.18 -27.64 4.58
C LEU A 147 0.79 -27.47 5.74
#